data_AF-A0A0J8CFG2-F1
#
_entry.id   AF-A0A0J8CFG2-F1
#
_cell.length_a   1.000
_cell.length_b   1.000
_cell.length_c   1.000
_cell.angle_alpha   90.00
_cell.angle_beta   90.00
_cell.angle_gamma   90.00
#
_symmetry.space_group_name_H-M   'P 1'
#
loop_
_entity.id
_entity.type
_entity.pdbx_description
1 polymer ?
#
loop_
_entity_poly.entity_id
_entity_poly.type
_entity_poly.pdbx_seq_one_letter_code
_entity_poly.pdbx_strand_id
1 'polypeptide(L)'
;MDSRLRLAGRLRAVYIRTDEGILIKVEPNSMIPRTLGNFCNMMAELLQTLRIKAKGHHKKLLRVVANPVSKYLPPMSRKIGLSFSSEKAVQLREYVSGVNCNEDVVFVVGAMAHGKIECDYIEDLVSVSHHRLSSADCLRHICIAMERKWSIC
;
A
#
# COMPACT_ATOMS: atom_id res chain seq x y z
N MET A 1 7.26 -2.94 4.85
CA MET A 1 7.92 -4.02 4.08
C MET A 1 8.35 -5.16 5.00
N ASP A 2 8.56 -4.94 6.30
CA ASP A 2 8.91 -6.00 7.26
C ASP A 2 7.70 -6.74 7.87
N SER A 3 6.49 -6.57 7.34
CA SER A 3 5.27 -7.18 7.91
C SER A 3 5.25 -8.69 7.72
N ARG A 4 4.55 -9.41 8.62
CA ARG A 4 4.36 -10.86 8.50
C ARG A 4 3.51 -11.18 7.27
N LEU A 5 2.59 -10.30 6.87
CA LEU A 5 1.89 -10.39 5.59
C LEU A 5 2.83 -10.57 4.39
N ARG A 6 3.91 -9.79 4.34
CA ARG A 6 4.88 -9.90 3.25
C ARG A 6 5.60 -11.24 3.33
N LEU A 7 6.09 -11.62 4.51
CA LEU A 7 6.81 -12.87 4.74
C LEU A 7 5.95 -14.10 4.40
N ALA A 8 4.65 -14.05 4.67
CA ALA A 8 3.68 -15.08 4.34
C ALA A 8 3.27 -15.09 2.85
N GLY A 9 3.86 -14.23 2.00
CA GLY A 9 3.54 -14.15 0.57
C GLY A 9 2.16 -13.58 0.25
N ARG A 10 1.51 -12.91 1.21
CA ARG A 10 0.15 -12.37 1.07
C ARG A 10 0.11 -10.90 0.64
N LEU A 11 1.25 -10.21 0.65
CA LEU A 11 1.40 -8.90 0.02
C LEU A 11 1.80 -9.09 -1.45
N ARG A 12 0.91 -8.77 -2.40
CA ARG A 12 1.19 -8.96 -3.84
C ARG A 12 2.01 -7.83 -4.46
N ALA A 13 1.69 -6.58 -4.14
CA ALA A 13 2.39 -5.40 -4.65
C ALA A 13 2.12 -4.20 -3.74
N VAL A 14 3.04 -3.24 -3.76
CA VAL A 14 2.83 -1.90 -3.20
C VAL A 14 2.94 -0.91 -4.36
N TYR A 15 1.99 0.02 -4.44
CA TYR A 15 2.04 1.12 -5.40
C TYR A 15 2.19 2.43 -4.64
N ILE A 16 3.07 3.30 -5.14
CA ILE A 16 3.26 4.66 -4.64
C ILE A 16 2.86 5.60 -5.77
N ARG A 17 1.91 6.49 -5.51
CA ARG A 17 1.57 7.59 -6.41
C ARG A 17 2.08 8.87 -5.78
N THR A 18 2.95 9.58 -6.48
CA THR A 18 3.42 10.92 -6.05
C THR A 18 2.35 11.97 -6.31
N ASP A 19 2.50 13.13 -5.69
CA ASP A 19 1.75 14.36 -5.99
C ASP A 19 1.89 14.77 -7.46
N GLU A 20 3.09 14.65 -8.04
CA GLU A 20 3.36 14.84 -9.47
C GLU A 20 2.75 13.74 -10.39
N GLY A 21 1.97 12.82 -9.84
CA GLY A 21 1.27 11.77 -10.60
C GLY A 21 2.15 10.62 -11.07
N ILE A 22 3.40 10.52 -10.62
CA ILE A 22 4.29 9.40 -10.95
C ILE A 22 3.82 8.16 -10.19
N LEU A 23 3.56 7.08 -10.92
CA LEU A 23 3.15 5.81 -10.35
C LEU A 23 4.33 4.83 -10.30
N ILE A 24 4.69 4.42 -9.10
CA ILE A 24 5.80 3.51 -8.82
C ILE A 24 5.24 2.19 -8.32
N LYS A 25 5.60 1.09 -8.98
CA LYS A 25 5.40 -0.27 -8.46
C LYS A 25 6.61 -0.68 -7.65
N VAL A 26 6.38 -1.12 -6.41
CA VAL A 26 7.36 -1.71 -5.51
C VAL A 26 7.05 -3.19 -5.33
N GLU A 27 7.98 -4.05 -5.72
CA GLU A 27 7.83 -5.49 -5.52
C GLU A 27 7.95 -5.84 -4.03
N PRO A 28 7.15 -6.78 -3.49
CA PRO A 28 7.16 -7.14 -2.07
C PRO A 28 8.53 -7.53 -1.51
N ASN A 29 9.37 -8.14 -2.33
CA ASN A 29 10.70 -8.62 -1.95
C ASN A 29 11.79 -7.53 -2.06
N SER A 30 11.41 -6.29 -2.37
CA SER A 30 12.35 -5.17 -2.44
C SER A 30 12.88 -4.82 -1.05
N MET A 31 14.21 -4.73 -0.93
CA MET A 31 14.85 -4.21 0.26
C MET A 31 14.84 -2.68 0.20
N ILE A 32 14.00 -2.06 1.02
CA ILE A 32 13.96 -0.61 1.14
C ILE A 32 15.04 -0.17 2.15
N PRO A 33 15.94 0.76 1.79
CA PRO A 33 16.94 1.26 2.72
C PRO A 33 16.31 1.86 3.98
N ARG A 34 16.89 1.56 5.15
CA ARG A 34 16.39 2.02 6.46
C ARG A 34 16.78 3.45 6.80
N THR A 35 17.84 3.97 6.20
CA THR A 35 18.29 5.33 6.41
C THR A 35 17.69 6.25 5.36
N LEU A 36 17.29 7.46 5.76
CA LEU A 36 16.70 8.44 4.87
C LEU A 36 17.63 8.77 3.69
N GLY A 37 18.92 8.99 3.94
CA GLY A 37 19.89 9.31 2.88
C GLY A 37 19.97 8.24 1.79
N ASN A 38 20.06 6.97 2.18
CA ASN A 38 20.11 5.87 1.21
C ASN A 38 18.76 5.68 0.49
N PHE A 39 17.65 5.90 1.20
CA PHE A 39 16.33 5.87 0.60
C PHE A 39 16.16 6.97 -0.46
N CYS A 40 16.60 8.20 -0.16
CA CYS A 40 16.60 9.31 -1.11
C CYS A 40 17.45 9.01 -2.34
N ASN A 41 18.67 8.48 -2.15
CA ASN A 41 19.53 8.07 -3.26
C ASN A 41 18.86 7.02 -4.16
N MET A 42 18.22 6.02 -3.54
CA MET A 42 17.47 4.99 -4.27
C MET A 42 16.28 5.61 -5.05
N MET A 43 15.52 6.53 -4.46
CA MET A 43 14.41 7.19 -5.17
C MET A 43 14.89 8.11 -6.30
N ALA A 44 16.00 8.82 -6.11
CA ALA A 44 16.62 9.62 -7.17
C ALA A 44 17.06 8.74 -8.35
N GLU A 45 17.73 7.61 -8.08
CA GLU A 45 18.10 6.62 -9.10
C GLU A 45 16.87 6.08 -9.82
N LEU A 46 15.80 5.74 -9.09
CA LEU A 46 14.56 5.24 -9.66
C LEU A 46 13.93 6.24 -10.64
N LEU A 47 13.91 7.53 -10.30
CA LEU A 47 13.31 8.56 -11.15
C LEU A 47 14.15 8.85 -12.40
N GLN A 48 15.48 8.79 -12.30
CA GLN A 48 16.37 8.96 -13.45
C GLN A 48 16.33 7.77 -14.42
N THR A 49 16.29 6.55 -13.88
CA THR A 49 16.41 5.31 -14.67
C THR A 49 15.07 4.66 -14.99
N LEU A 50 13.99 5.13 -14.35
CA LEU A 50 12.63 4.58 -14.35
C LEU A 50 12.49 3.16 -13.78
N ARG A 51 13.58 2.53 -13.34
CA ARG A 51 13.59 1.17 -12.78
C ARG A 51 14.86 0.86 -11.99
N ILE A 52 14.71 0.10 -10.90
CA ILE A 52 15.82 -0.47 -10.13
C ILE A 52 15.78 -1.99 -10.24
N LYS A 53 16.94 -2.60 -10.50
CA LYS A 53 17.12 -4.05 -10.58
C LYS A 53 17.92 -4.55 -9.38
N ALA A 54 17.69 -5.79 -8.96
CA ALA A 54 18.52 -6.42 -7.96
C ALA A 54 19.96 -6.61 -8.49
N LYS A 55 20.98 -6.45 -7.63
CA LYS A 55 22.35 -6.84 -7.96
C LYS A 55 22.40 -8.37 -8.13
N GLY A 56 22.84 -8.84 -9.29
CA GLY A 56 23.04 -10.27 -9.59
C GLY A 56 21.83 -11.03 -10.15
N HIS A 57 20.59 -10.51 -10.06
CA HIS A 57 19.40 -11.13 -10.65
C HIS A 57 18.61 -10.15 -11.52
N HIS A 58 18.02 -10.65 -12.61
CA HIS A 58 17.12 -9.88 -13.47
C HIS A 58 15.77 -9.48 -12.83
N LYS A 59 15.55 -9.79 -11.54
CA LYS A 59 14.32 -9.38 -10.84
C LYS A 59 14.33 -7.87 -10.61
N LYS A 60 13.35 -7.20 -11.22
CA LYS A 60 13.06 -5.77 -11.01
C LYS A 60 12.53 -5.60 -9.59
N LEU A 61 13.00 -4.59 -8.87
CA LEU A 61 12.59 -4.30 -7.49
C LEU A 61 11.58 -3.15 -7.47
N LEU A 62 11.96 -2.02 -8.06
CA LEU A 62 11.11 -0.84 -8.18
C LEU A 62 11.03 -0.42 -9.65
N ARG A 63 9.88 0.06 -10.09
CA ARG A 63 9.70 0.54 -11.46
C ARG A 63 8.62 1.61 -11.54
N VAL A 64 8.87 2.65 -12.34
CA VAL A 64 7.84 3.60 -12.79
C VAL A 64 6.95 2.92 -13.83
N VAL A 65 5.64 2.98 -13.63
CA VAL A 65 4.61 2.36 -14.45
C VAL A 65 3.58 3.40 -14.92
N ALA A 66 2.83 3.09 -15.97
CA ALA A 66 1.91 4.04 -16.59
C ALA A 66 0.58 4.11 -15.83
N ASN A 67 0.01 5.30 -15.71
CA ASN A 67 -1.31 5.48 -15.11
C ASN A 67 -2.46 4.90 -15.99
N PRO A 68 -3.65 4.67 -15.41
CA PRO A 68 -3.98 4.68 -13.97
C PRO A 68 -3.58 3.39 -13.26
N VAL A 69 -3.49 3.45 -11.93
CA VAL A 69 -3.12 2.29 -11.07
C VAL A 69 -4.10 1.12 -11.19
N SER A 70 -5.37 1.40 -11.51
CA SER A 70 -6.43 0.40 -11.68
C SER A 70 -6.09 -0.69 -12.71
N LYS A 71 -5.24 -0.39 -13.70
CA LYS A 71 -4.73 -1.36 -14.69
C LYS A 71 -3.91 -2.50 -14.07
N TYR A 72 -3.37 -2.30 -12.87
CA TYR A 72 -2.47 -3.24 -12.21
C TYR A 72 -3.05 -3.85 -10.92
N LEU A 73 -4.26 -3.46 -10.54
CA LEU A 73 -4.95 -4.02 -9.38
C LEU A 73 -5.56 -5.38 -9.76
N PRO A 74 -5.71 -6.32 -8.81
CA PRO A 74 -6.34 -7.59 -9.11
C PRO A 74 -7.80 -7.40 -9.59
N PRO A 75 -8.26 -8.20 -10.56
CA PRO A 75 -9.66 -8.15 -10.98
C PRO A 75 -10.57 -8.49 -9.81
N MET A 76 -11.73 -7.83 -9.74
CA MET A 76 -12.73 -8.03 -8.67
C MET A 76 -12.19 -7.81 -7.24
N SER A 77 -11.06 -7.11 -7.07
CA SER A 77 -10.57 -6.75 -5.74
C SER A 77 -11.45 -5.68 -5.10
N ARG A 78 -11.64 -5.69 -3.78
CA ARG A 78 -12.30 -4.58 -3.08
C ARG A 78 -11.33 -3.43 -2.83
N LYS A 79 -11.69 -2.19 -3.17
CA LYS A 79 -10.80 -1.01 -3.01
C LYS A 79 -11.29 -0.12 -1.88
N ILE A 80 -10.52 -0.10 -0.80
CA ILE A 80 -10.88 0.56 0.45
C ILE A 80 -9.92 1.71 0.70
N GLY A 81 -10.44 2.93 0.79
CA GLY A 81 -9.69 4.10 1.23
C GLY A 81 -9.78 4.28 2.74
N LEU A 82 -8.68 4.70 3.36
CA LEU A 82 -8.66 5.13 4.76
C LEU A 82 -8.68 6.65 4.84
N SER A 83 -9.73 7.22 5.44
CA SER A 83 -9.82 8.66 5.69
C SER A 83 -10.36 8.93 7.09
N PHE A 84 -9.63 9.76 7.84
CA PHE A 84 -10.07 10.23 9.15
C PHE A 84 -11.39 11.00 9.08
N SER A 85 -11.64 11.73 7.98
CA SER A 85 -12.86 12.51 7.79
C SER A 85 -14.03 11.70 7.22
N SER A 86 -13.91 10.37 7.10
CA SER A 86 -15.04 9.55 6.69
C SER A 86 -16.04 9.41 7.83
N GLU A 87 -17.33 9.58 7.54
CA GLU A 87 -18.43 9.34 8.47
C GLU A 87 -18.56 7.86 8.86
N LYS A 88 -18.06 6.96 8.00
CA LYS A 88 -18.10 5.51 8.22
C LYS A 88 -16.93 5.08 9.11
N ALA A 89 -17.11 5.22 10.41
CA ALA A 89 -16.20 4.66 11.41
C ALA A 89 -16.36 3.14 11.51
N VAL A 90 -15.26 2.39 11.40
CA VAL A 90 -15.27 0.93 11.45
C VAL A 90 -14.17 0.39 12.35
N GLN A 91 -14.45 -0.72 13.04
CA GLN A 91 -13.37 -1.52 13.60
C GLN A 91 -12.75 -2.34 12.46
N LEU A 92 -11.53 -1.96 12.05
CA LEU A 92 -10.89 -2.51 10.85
C LEU A 92 -10.84 -4.05 10.84
N ARG A 93 -10.66 -4.68 12.01
CA ARG A 93 -10.65 -6.15 12.16
C ARG A 93 -11.97 -6.78 11.75
N GLU A 94 -13.09 -6.27 12.25
CA GLU A 94 -14.42 -6.80 11.93
C GLU A 94 -14.79 -6.50 10.48
N TYR A 95 -14.44 -5.29 10.05
CA TYR A 95 -14.66 -4.83 8.68
C TYR A 95 -13.97 -5.75 7.65
N VAL A 96 -12.68 -6.07 7.84
CA VAL A 96 -12.00 -7.00 6.93
C VAL A 96 -12.47 -8.43 7.09
N SER A 97 -12.92 -8.87 8.27
CA SER A 97 -13.50 -10.21 8.47
C SER A 97 -14.75 -10.43 7.61
N GLY A 98 -15.56 -9.39 7.40
CA GLY A 98 -16.74 -9.43 6.52
C GLY A 98 -16.44 -9.50 5.02
N VAL A 99 -15.18 -9.29 4.59
CA VAL A 99 -14.78 -9.46 3.20
C VAL A 99 -14.65 -10.95 2.86
N ASN A 100 -15.10 -11.38 1.69
CA ASN A 100 -15.01 -12.77 1.25
C ASN A 100 -13.55 -13.26 1.23
N CYS A 101 -13.30 -14.51 1.59
CA CYS A 101 -11.95 -15.09 1.60
C CYS A 101 -11.33 -15.21 0.19
N ASN A 102 -12.16 -15.26 -0.84
CA ASN A 102 -11.73 -15.34 -2.24
C ASN A 102 -11.51 -13.97 -2.91
N GLU A 103 -11.80 -12.87 -2.21
CA GLU A 103 -11.63 -11.52 -2.74
C GLU A 103 -10.26 -10.94 -2.35
N ASP A 104 -9.55 -10.40 -3.35
CA ASP A 104 -8.37 -9.59 -3.09
C ASP A 104 -8.79 -8.23 -2.52
N VAL A 105 -7.96 -7.66 -1.63
CA VAL A 105 -8.26 -6.36 -1.01
C VAL A 105 -7.14 -5.37 -1.31
N VAL A 106 -7.52 -4.19 -1.79
CA VAL A 106 -6.62 -3.07 -2.06
C VAL A 106 -6.94 -1.97 -1.06
N PHE A 107 -5.94 -1.60 -0.25
CA PHE A 107 -6.03 -0.46 0.66
C PHE A 107 -5.36 0.76 0.04
N VAL A 108 -6.05 1.91 0.08
CA VAL A 108 -5.53 3.21 -0.32
C VAL A 108 -5.31 4.05 0.93
N VAL A 109 -4.06 4.45 1.16
CA VAL A 109 -3.63 5.22 2.33
C VAL A 109 -2.95 6.49 1.86
N GLY A 110 -3.37 7.64 2.38
CA GLY A 110 -2.74 8.92 2.09
C GLY A 110 -1.39 9.00 2.79
N ALA A 111 -0.32 9.23 2.03
CA ALA A 111 1.04 9.48 2.53
C ALA A 111 1.37 10.97 2.44
N MET A 112 0.54 11.81 3.07
CA MET A 112 0.59 13.27 3.01
C MET A 112 0.50 13.87 4.42
N ALA A 113 1.17 15.00 4.66
CA ALA A 113 1.10 15.70 5.95
C ALA A 113 -0.31 16.26 6.20
N HIS A 114 -0.88 16.88 5.16
CA HIS A 114 -2.24 17.38 5.13
C HIS A 114 -2.85 17.08 3.76
N GLY A 115 -4.16 16.80 3.73
CA GLY A 115 -4.89 16.50 2.52
C GLY A 115 -5.92 15.39 2.72
N LYS A 116 -6.62 15.05 1.63
CA LYS A 116 -7.59 13.96 1.57
C LYS A 116 -7.24 13.05 0.40
N ILE A 117 -7.58 11.78 0.53
CA ILE A 117 -7.42 10.83 -0.56
C ILE A 117 -8.55 11.09 -1.57
N GLU A 118 -8.17 11.47 -2.78
CA GLU A 118 -9.09 11.63 -3.91
C GLU A 118 -8.68 10.65 -5.00
N CYS A 119 -9.37 9.51 -5.06
CA CYS A 119 -9.14 8.46 -6.05
C CYS A 119 -10.49 7.91 -6.51
N ASP A 120 -10.71 7.95 -7.82
CA ASP A 120 -11.92 7.52 -8.52
C ASP A 120 -12.21 6.01 -8.40
N TYR A 121 -11.17 5.21 -8.17
CA TYR A 121 -11.28 3.75 -8.04
C TYR A 121 -11.57 3.26 -6.62
N ILE A 122 -11.71 4.16 -5.63
CA ILE A 122 -12.08 3.77 -4.25
C ILE A 122 -13.58 3.45 -4.21
N GLU A 123 -13.92 2.28 -3.72
CA GLU A 123 -15.31 1.80 -3.61
C GLU A 123 -15.90 2.08 -2.22
N ASP A 124 -15.06 2.10 -1.18
CA ASP A 124 -15.49 2.35 0.19
C ASP A 124 -14.44 3.19 0.93
N LEU A 125 -14.88 4.24 1.61
CA LEU A 125 -14.01 5.13 2.36
C LEU A 125 -14.34 5.01 3.85
N VAL A 126 -13.39 4.55 4.66
CA VAL A 126 -13.63 4.26 6.08
C VAL A 126 -12.68 5.02 6.99
N SER A 127 -13.17 5.35 8.19
CA SER A 127 -12.35 5.82 9.30
C SER A 127 -12.09 4.66 10.26
N VAL A 128 -10.82 4.40 10.58
CA VAL A 128 -10.41 3.25 11.41
C VAL A 128 -10.06 3.64 12.86
N SER A 129 -10.21 4.93 13.19
CA SER A 129 -9.85 5.50 14.50
C SER A 129 -10.57 6.82 14.73
N HIS A 130 -10.95 7.10 15.98
CA HIS A 130 -11.48 8.41 16.39
C HIS A 130 -10.40 9.50 16.48
N HIS A 131 -9.12 9.12 16.35
CA HIS A 131 -7.98 10.03 16.34
C HIS A 131 -7.29 9.99 14.98
N ARG A 132 -6.69 11.12 14.59
CA ARG A 132 -5.83 11.19 13.40
C ARG A 132 -4.65 10.25 13.58
N LEU A 133 -4.44 9.37 12.60
CA LEU A 133 -3.34 8.42 12.58
C LEU A 133 -2.31 8.85 11.53
N SER A 134 -1.04 8.54 11.80
CA SER A 134 -0.02 8.62 10.76
C SER A 134 -0.28 7.56 9.68
N SER A 135 0.23 7.79 8.46
CA SER A 135 0.14 6.78 7.39
C SER A 135 0.81 5.46 7.80
N ALA A 136 1.88 5.53 8.59
CA ALA A 136 2.56 4.36 9.14
C ALA A 136 1.66 3.56 10.11
N ASP A 137 0.92 4.25 10.99
CA ASP A 137 -0.03 3.61 11.88
C ASP A 137 -1.19 2.99 11.11
N CYS A 138 -1.76 3.70 10.13
CA CYS A 138 -2.79 3.12 9.24
C CYS A 138 -2.31 1.81 8.59
N LEU A 139 -1.10 1.80 8.03
CA LEU A 139 -0.49 0.60 7.43
C LEU A 139 -0.27 -0.52 8.46
N ARG A 140 0.15 -0.16 9.68
CA ARG A 140 0.31 -1.13 10.79
C ARG A 140 -1.02 -1.76 11.19
N HIS A 141 -2.07 -0.96 11.33
CA HIS A 141 -3.43 -1.44 11.62
C HIS A 141 -3.95 -2.36 10.51
N ILE A 142 -3.75 -2.01 9.23
CA ILE A 142 -4.07 -2.88 8.09
C ILE A 142 -3.33 -4.21 8.18
N CYS A 143 -2.01 -4.16 8.43
CA CYS A 143 -1.21 -5.38 8.53
C CYS A 143 -1.72 -6.30 9.63
N ILE A 144 -1.94 -5.77 10.84
CA ILE A 144 -2.44 -6.54 11.98
C ILE A 144 -3.84 -7.13 11.71
N ALA A 145 -4.74 -6.36 11.10
CA ALA A 145 -6.09 -6.82 10.79
C ALA A 145 -6.08 -7.98 9.79
N MET A 146 -5.29 -7.86 8.73
CA MET A 146 -5.17 -8.90 7.70
C MET A 146 -4.40 -10.12 8.19
N GLU A 147 -3.35 -9.95 9.00
CA GLU A 147 -2.62 -11.06 9.63
C GLU A 147 -3.58 -11.92 10.47
N ARG A 148 -4.47 -11.28 11.22
CA ARG A 148 -5.49 -11.97 12.02
C ARG A 148 -6.56 -12.64 11.15
N LYS A 149 -7.03 -11.98 10.08
CA LYS A 149 -8.00 -12.57 9.14
C LYS A 149 -7.48 -13.86 8.51
N TRP A 150 -6.19 -13.91 8.22
CA TRP A 150 -5.55 -15.04 7.55
C TRP A 150 -4.79 -15.98 8.48
N SER A 151 -4.96 -15.84 9.80
CA SER A 151 -4.28 -16.68 10.81
C SER A 151 -2.76 -16.74 10.63
N ILE A 152 -2.14 -15.60 10.30
CA ILE A 152 -0.69 -15.45 10.15
C ILE A 152 -0.10 -15.08 11.52
N CYS A 153 0.71 -15.98 12.07
CA CYS A 153 1.41 -15.82 13.35
C CYS A 153 2.79 -15.20 13.20
#